data_AF-A0A966UDF5-F1
#
_entry.id   AF-A0A966UDF5-F1
#
_cell.length_a   1.000
_cell.length_b   1.000
_cell.length_c   1.000
_cell.angle_alpha   90.00
_cell.angle_beta   90.00
_cell.angle_gamma   90.00
#
_symmetry.space_group_name_H-M   'P 1'
#
loop_
_entity.id
_entity.type
_entity.pdbx_description
1 polymer ?
#
loop_
_entity_poly.entity_id
_entity_poly.type
_entity_poly.pdbx_seq_one_letter_code
_entity_poly.pdbx_strand_id
1 'polypeptide(L)'
;MHSRHDGMQLTNDAQPTADRRFSKNDYTFQLLEKLESRDLRDLLNELVTKDLKLVTSFLHIRDLRKGEVSETQADFVRTTALRMYASGAVRVIIDRLITALDEKTKEILGKHYANPSRRRIKKLTDVLIAEFGPLKTKMFYADAIDGEARASRHLLSELSQRESLSIDLYLHDESPLGPISPRPAPAEHVKLSRKERRAEDKHERDVRRSQARTSRQQDRLRKKDRARSMAQASPAEPELPTQPHPIQETKLQHGHLRRYRKASTDHPDTGSIKSAFVSFEKEDPSEGKIRPCVVVAVAPNYYIVRPIYSNAGYFAGTWRAVLLADWREAGLDHESVVGHKTHKVRLVHVHRHVGRLTIRDWNRVCRGEVNETANA
;
A
#
# COMPACT_ATOMS: atom_id res chain seq x y z
N MET A 1 17.56 -46.79 19.33
CA MET A 1 18.37 -46.31 18.19
C MET A 1 17.57 -46.59 16.92
N HIS A 2 17.05 -45.67 16.12
CA HIS A 2 17.08 -44.22 16.04
C HIS A 2 15.68 -43.76 15.61
N SER A 3 15.14 -42.78 16.34
CA SER A 3 13.94 -42.05 16.01
C SER A 3 14.13 -41.31 14.68
N ARG A 4 13.18 -41.41 13.74
CA ARG A 4 13.04 -40.45 12.64
C ARG A 4 11.76 -39.65 12.87
N HIS A 5 11.95 -38.48 13.48
CA HIS A 5 11.01 -37.38 13.47
C HIS A 5 10.84 -36.89 12.03
N ASP A 6 9.76 -37.28 11.35
CA ASP A 6 9.22 -36.50 10.24
C ASP A 6 8.09 -35.61 10.80
N GLY A 7 8.53 -34.52 11.43
CA GLY A 7 7.66 -33.40 11.75
C GLY A 7 7.32 -32.67 10.46
N MET A 8 6.04 -32.67 10.06
CA MET A 8 5.52 -31.66 9.16
C MET A 8 5.63 -30.31 9.87
N GLN A 9 6.75 -29.62 9.61
CA GLN A 9 6.84 -28.18 9.75
C GLN A 9 5.74 -27.58 8.89
N LEU A 10 4.87 -26.77 9.50
CA LEU A 10 4.09 -25.78 8.78
C LEU A 10 5.10 -24.85 8.12
N THR A 11 5.44 -25.15 6.86
CA THR A 11 6.14 -24.20 6.02
C THR A 11 5.33 -22.92 6.01
N ASN A 12 6.03 -21.81 6.24
CA ASN A 12 5.66 -20.45 5.83
C ASN A 12 5.47 -20.32 4.29
N ASP A 13 5.08 -21.41 3.62
CA ASP A 13 4.87 -21.55 2.19
C ASP A 13 3.44 -22.09 1.95
N ALA A 14 2.45 -21.37 2.44
CA ALA A 14 1.39 -21.02 1.52
C ALA A 14 1.88 -19.77 0.80
N GLN A 15 2.67 -19.96 -0.26
CA GLN A 15 2.61 -18.97 -1.32
C GLN A 15 1.11 -18.79 -1.63
N PRO A 16 0.58 -17.56 -1.66
CA PRO A 16 -0.73 -17.36 -2.26
C PRO A 16 -0.64 -18.05 -3.62
N THR A 17 -1.58 -18.95 -3.93
CA THR A 17 -1.70 -19.47 -5.28
C THR A 17 -1.63 -18.26 -6.19
N ALA A 18 -0.53 -18.14 -6.94
CA ALA A 18 -0.10 -16.87 -7.52
C ALA A 18 -1.08 -16.31 -8.58
N ASP A 19 -2.19 -17.01 -8.78
CA ASP A 19 -3.24 -16.73 -9.76
C ASP A 19 -4.63 -16.49 -9.14
N ARG A 20 -4.85 -16.66 -7.83
CA ARG A 20 -6.19 -16.37 -7.28
C ARG A 20 -6.38 -14.87 -7.11
N ARG A 21 -7.19 -14.29 -8.00
CA ARG A 21 -7.67 -12.92 -7.89
C ARG A 21 -8.79 -12.88 -6.85
N PHE A 22 -8.68 -11.97 -5.89
CA PHE A 22 -9.79 -11.64 -5.00
C PHE A 22 -10.95 -11.07 -5.83
N SER A 23 -12.16 -11.54 -5.54
CA SER A 23 -13.38 -11.19 -6.26
C SER A 23 -14.34 -10.48 -5.31
N LYS A 24 -15.17 -9.58 -5.83
CA LYS A 24 -16.37 -9.08 -5.15
C LYS A 24 -17.39 -10.19 -4.93
N ASN A 25 -17.32 -11.26 -5.73
CA ASN A 25 -18.16 -12.44 -5.55
C ASN A 25 -17.66 -13.38 -4.45
N ASP A 26 -16.48 -13.13 -3.86
CA ASP A 26 -16.02 -13.86 -2.68
C ASP A 26 -17.01 -13.64 -1.51
N TYR A 27 -17.29 -14.70 -0.75
CA TYR A 27 -18.25 -14.67 0.37
C TYR A 27 -17.80 -13.69 1.45
N THR A 28 -16.50 -13.64 1.72
CA THR A 28 -15.91 -12.71 2.69
C THR A 28 -16.08 -11.25 2.29
N PHE A 29 -16.02 -10.94 0.99
CA PHE A 29 -16.27 -9.59 0.48
C PHE A 29 -17.73 -9.19 0.73
N GLN A 30 -18.67 -10.01 0.27
CA GLN A 30 -20.10 -9.72 0.38
C GLN A 30 -20.56 -9.63 1.83
N LEU A 31 -19.98 -10.45 2.70
CA LEU A 31 -20.27 -10.41 4.13
C LEU A 31 -19.77 -9.10 4.75
N LEU A 32 -18.53 -8.68 4.45
CA LEU A 32 -17.99 -7.42 4.94
C LEU A 32 -18.76 -6.21 4.37
N GLU A 33 -19.23 -6.28 3.12
CA GLU A 33 -20.03 -5.24 2.47
C GLU A 33 -21.36 -5.00 3.20
N LYS A 34 -22.03 -6.08 3.62
CA LYS A 34 -23.34 -6.03 4.29
C LYS A 34 -23.26 -5.87 5.79
N LEU A 35 -22.08 -6.04 6.37
CA LEU A 35 -21.89 -5.97 7.81
C LEU A 35 -22.22 -4.57 8.34
N GLU A 36 -23.08 -4.48 9.35
CA GLU A 36 -23.39 -3.20 9.98
C GLU A 36 -22.15 -2.60 10.66
N SER A 37 -22.02 -1.27 10.61
CA SER A 37 -20.88 -0.57 11.20
C SER A 37 -20.78 -0.81 12.71
N ARG A 38 -21.92 -1.02 13.39
CA ARG A 38 -21.99 -1.38 14.81
C ARG A 38 -21.40 -2.76 15.09
N ASP A 39 -21.80 -3.77 14.31
CA ASP A 39 -21.28 -5.13 14.47
C ASP A 39 -19.78 -5.18 14.19
N LEU A 40 -19.32 -4.49 13.14
CA LEU A 40 -17.89 -4.41 12.85
C LEU A 40 -17.12 -3.68 13.95
N ARG A 41 -17.68 -2.63 14.54
CA ARG A 41 -17.08 -1.93 15.68
C ARG A 41 -16.85 -2.89 16.84
N ASP A 42 -17.88 -3.66 17.20
CA ASP A 42 -17.82 -4.57 18.34
C ASP A 42 -16.77 -5.66 18.07
N LEU A 43 -16.74 -6.23 16.86
CA LEU A 43 -15.71 -7.18 16.41
C LEU A 43 -14.28 -6.60 16.45
N LEU A 44 -14.08 -5.37 16.00
CA LEU A 44 -12.77 -4.70 16.03
C LEU A 44 -12.32 -4.42 17.47
N ASN A 45 -13.24 -4.08 18.37
CA ASN A 45 -12.91 -3.83 19.78
C ASN A 45 -12.51 -5.10 20.55
N GLU A 46 -12.91 -6.27 20.07
CA GLU A 46 -12.50 -7.55 20.64
C GLU A 46 -11.07 -7.94 20.26
N LEU A 47 -10.55 -7.44 19.14
CA LEU A 47 -9.20 -7.73 18.68
C LEU A 47 -8.13 -7.26 19.68
N VAL A 48 -7.02 -8.00 19.74
CA VAL A 48 -5.84 -7.56 20.49
C VAL A 48 -5.16 -6.39 19.76
N THR A 49 -4.46 -5.53 20.52
CA THR A 49 -3.80 -4.33 19.97
C THR A 49 -2.86 -4.63 18.80
N LYS A 50 -2.20 -5.79 18.81
CA LYS A 50 -1.33 -6.23 17.72
C LYS A 50 -2.10 -6.44 16.42
N ASP A 51 -3.28 -7.07 16.49
CA ASP A 51 -4.09 -7.37 15.31
C ASP A 51 -4.77 -6.10 14.78
N LEU A 52 -5.22 -5.21 15.67
CA LEU A 52 -5.68 -3.89 15.28
C LEU A 52 -4.62 -3.08 14.55
N LYS A 53 -3.37 -3.08 15.05
CA LYS A 53 -2.25 -2.43 14.35
C LYS A 53 -1.96 -3.04 12.98
N LEU A 54 -2.13 -4.35 12.86
CA LEU A 54 -1.93 -5.06 11.59
C LEU A 54 -3.01 -4.65 10.58
N VAL A 55 -4.28 -4.59 11.01
CA VAL A 55 -5.39 -4.08 10.20
C VAL A 55 -5.16 -2.62 9.79
N THR A 56 -4.80 -1.73 10.73
CA THR A 56 -4.61 -0.30 10.42
C THR A 56 -3.42 -0.06 9.51
N SER A 57 -2.33 -0.80 9.72
CA SER A 57 -1.14 -0.76 8.86
C SER A 57 -1.45 -1.25 7.45
N PHE A 58 -2.19 -2.36 7.32
CA PHE A 58 -2.55 -2.91 6.01
C PHE A 58 -3.49 -2.00 5.22
N LEU A 59 -4.43 -1.35 5.91
CA LEU A 59 -5.36 -0.40 5.30
C LEU A 59 -4.79 1.01 5.13
N HIS A 60 -3.59 1.27 5.65
CA HIS A 60 -2.96 2.59 5.68
C HIS A 60 -3.84 3.67 6.34
N ILE A 61 -4.51 3.31 7.44
CA ILE A 61 -5.37 4.22 8.21
C ILE A 61 -4.72 4.56 9.56
N ARG A 62 -5.28 5.56 10.26
CA ARG A 62 -4.83 5.91 11.60
C ARG A 62 -5.01 4.72 12.55
N ASP A 63 -4.05 4.57 13.46
CA ASP A 63 -4.09 3.53 14.46
C ASP A 63 -5.36 3.60 15.30
N LEU A 64 -5.95 2.43 15.51
CA LEU A 64 -7.13 2.21 16.31
C LEU A 64 -6.71 1.67 17.67
N ARG A 65 -7.38 2.15 18.71
CA ARG A 65 -7.16 1.70 20.08
C ARG A 65 -8.23 0.68 20.46
N LYS A 66 -7.79 -0.40 21.09
CA LYS A 66 -8.68 -1.46 21.57
C LYS A 66 -9.70 -0.87 22.55
N GLY A 67 -10.98 -1.19 22.35
CA GLY A 67 -12.08 -0.72 23.21
C GLY A 67 -12.53 0.71 22.94
N GLU A 68 -11.84 1.44 22.06
CA GLU A 68 -12.13 2.85 21.71
C GLU A 68 -12.50 3.02 20.23
N VAL A 69 -12.72 1.91 19.49
CA VAL A 69 -13.13 1.99 18.09
C VAL A 69 -14.56 2.53 18.02
N SER A 70 -14.76 3.63 17.30
CA SER A 70 -16.09 4.20 17.03
C SER A 70 -16.76 3.54 15.82
N GLU A 71 -18.08 3.70 15.69
CA GLU A 71 -18.81 3.22 14.50
C GLU A 71 -18.34 3.90 13.21
N THR A 72 -17.94 5.18 13.29
CA THR A 72 -17.37 5.92 12.16
C THR A 72 -16.00 5.37 11.74
N GLN A 73 -15.18 4.94 12.70
CA GLN A 73 -13.91 4.28 12.42
C GLN A 73 -14.13 2.89 11.84
N ALA A 74 -15.10 2.13 12.35
CA ALA A 74 -15.47 0.83 11.82
C ALA A 74 -15.98 0.94 10.37
N ASP A 75 -16.85 1.91 10.07
CA ASP A 75 -17.31 2.16 8.70
C ASP A 75 -16.15 2.57 7.77
N PHE A 76 -15.21 3.37 8.27
CA PHE A 76 -14.01 3.73 7.53
C PHE A 76 -13.11 2.52 7.24
N VAL A 77 -12.94 1.62 8.21
CA VAL A 77 -12.25 0.33 8.03
C VAL A 77 -12.93 -0.49 6.94
N ARG A 78 -14.26 -0.68 7.05
CA ARG A 78 -15.08 -1.43 6.09
C ARG A 78 -14.92 -0.89 4.68
N THR A 79 -15.20 0.40 4.48
CA THR A 79 -15.17 1.03 3.16
C THR A 79 -13.76 1.04 2.55
N THR A 80 -12.72 1.20 3.37
CA THR A 80 -11.34 1.14 2.91
C THR A 80 -10.94 -0.28 2.50
N ALA A 81 -11.32 -1.28 3.29
CA ALA A 81 -11.07 -2.68 3.00
C ALA A 81 -11.76 -3.13 1.70
N LEU A 82 -13.02 -2.75 1.50
CA LEU A 82 -13.77 -3.05 0.28
C LEU A 82 -13.17 -2.37 -0.95
N ARG A 83 -12.62 -1.15 -0.83
CA ARG A 83 -11.88 -0.51 -1.94
C ARG A 83 -10.57 -1.23 -2.24
N MET A 84 -9.94 -1.81 -1.22
CA MET A 84 -8.67 -2.53 -1.31
C MET A 84 -8.86 -4.05 -1.44
N TYR A 85 -10.05 -4.55 -1.80
CA TYR A 85 -10.31 -5.99 -1.87
C TYR A 85 -9.34 -6.72 -2.81
N ALA A 86 -8.99 -6.11 -3.94
CA ALA A 86 -8.05 -6.66 -4.91
C ALA A 86 -6.62 -6.85 -4.35
N SER A 87 -6.26 -6.18 -3.25
CA SER A 87 -5.01 -6.41 -2.54
C SER A 87 -5.13 -7.41 -1.38
N GLY A 88 -6.30 -8.02 -1.18
CA GLY A 88 -6.56 -8.98 -0.11
C GLY A 88 -6.95 -8.34 1.22
N ALA A 89 -7.31 -7.05 1.25
CA ALA A 89 -7.62 -6.33 2.49
C ALA A 89 -8.78 -6.95 3.28
N VAL A 90 -9.82 -7.39 2.58
CA VAL A 90 -10.97 -8.08 3.17
C VAL A 90 -10.51 -9.32 3.93
N ARG A 91 -9.71 -10.17 3.27
CA ARG A 91 -9.18 -11.39 3.86
C ARG A 91 -8.33 -11.12 5.09
N VAL A 92 -7.44 -10.12 5.03
CA VAL A 92 -6.60 -9.75 6.19
C VAL A 92 -7.44 -9.40 7.42
N ILE A 93 -8.55 -8.70 7.24
CA ILE A 93 -9.44 -8.36 8.36
C ILE A 93 -10.15 -9.62 8.87
N ILE A 94 -10.75 -10.39 7.95
CA ILE A 94 -11.50 -11.59 8.30
C ILE A 94 -10.60 -12.62 9.01
N ASP A 95 -9.40 -12.89 8.51
CA ASP A 95 -8.41 -13.77 9.12
C ASP A 95 -8.15 -13.44 10.59
N ARG A 96 -8.05 -12.14 10.93
CA ARG A 96 -7.84 -11.69 12.32
C ARG A 96 -9.08 -11.88 13.18
N LEU A 97 -10.25 -11.60 12.63
CA LEU A 97 -11.53 -11.77 13.34
C LEU A 97 -11.84 -13.24 13.66
N ILE A 98 -11.35 -14.18 12.83
CA ILE A 98 -11.67 -15.61 12.94
C ILE A 98 -10.54 -16.49 13.49
N THR A 99 -9.38 -15.92 13.82
CA THR A 99 -8.20 -16.68 14.29
C THR A 99 -8.55 -17.64 15.44
N ALA A 100 -9.30 -17.17 16.44
CA ALA A 100 -9.71 -18.00 17.58
C ALA A 100 -10.66 -19.15 17.17
N LEU A 101 -11.53 -18.92 16.17
CA LEU A 101 -12.43 -19.96 15.66
C LEU A 101 -11.66 -21.03 14.90
N ASP A 102 -10.61 -20.64 14.16
CA ASP A 102 -9.76 -21.58 13.45
C ASP A 102 -8.99 -22.49 14.41
N GLU A 103 -8.41 -21.93 15.47
CA GLU A 103 -7.74 -22.68 16.53
C GLU A 103 -8.70 -23.66 17.21
N LYS A 104 -9.90 -23.21 17.58
CA LYS A 104 -10.94 -24.08 18.16
C LYS A 104 -11.37 -25.19 17.21
N THR A 105 -11.50 -24.86 15.93
CA THR A 105 -11.89 -25.82 14.91
C THR A 105 -10.82 -26.91 14.74
N LYS A 106 -9.53 -26.55 14.78
CA LYS A 106 -8.41 -27.51 14.78
C LYS A 106 -8.44 -28.41 16.01
N GLU A 107 -8.73 -27.85 17.18
CA GLU A 107 -8.88 -28.62 18.43
C GLU A 107 -10.00 -29.66 18.33
N ILE A 108 -11.20 -29.24 17.91
CA ILE A 108 -12.40 -30.10 17.87
C ILE A 108 -12.31 -31.17 16.77
N LEU A 109 -11.85 -30.79 15.57
CA LEU A 109 -11.80 -31.72 14.45
C LEU A 109 -10.55 -32.60 14.47
N GLY A 110 -9.45 -32.12 15.07
CA GLY A 110 -8.18 -32.82 15.16
C GLY A 110 -7.72 -33.34 13.79
N LYS A 111 -7.52 -34.66 13.70
CA LYS A 111 -7.10 -35.35 12.46
C LYS A 111 -8.07 -35.17 11.28
N HIS A 112 -9.32 -34.81 11.54
CA HIS A 112 -10.34 -34.59 10.51
C HIS A 112 -10.43 -33.13 10.07
N TYR A 113 -9.61 -32.22 10.59
CA TYR A 113 -9.66 -30.79 10.25
C TYR A 113 -9.55 -30.53 8.74
N ALA A 114 -8.66 -31.25 8.04
CA ALA A 114 -8.47 -31.08 6.61
C ALA A 114 -9.62 -31.64 5.74
N ASN A 115 -10.42 -32.57 6.27
CA ASN A 115 -11.54 -33.17 5.54
C ASN A 115 -12.64 -33.68 6.49
N PRO A 116 -13.40 -32.77 7.13
CA PRO A 116 -14.45 -33.14 8.06
C PRO A 116 -15.70 -33.65 7.32
N SER A 117 -16.35 -34.67 7.88
CA SER A 117 -17.63 -35.14 7.37
C SER A 117 -18.77 -34.18 7.72
N ARG A 118 -19.88 -34.22 6.97
CA ARG A 118 -21.09 -33.43 7.24
C ARG A 118 -21.55 -33.50 8.70
N ARG A 119 -21.53 -34.69 9.31
CA ARG A 119 -21.92 -34.89 10.73
C ARG A 119 -20.99 -34.14 11.70
N ARG A 120 -19.69 -34.08 11.39
CA ARG A 120 -18.71 -33.35 12.20
C ARG A 120 -18.86 -31.84 12.02
N ILE A 121 -19.07 -31.39 10.78
CA ILE A 121 -19.37 -29.98 10.49
C ILE A 121 -20.60 -29.53 11.27
N LYS A 122 -21.73 -30.25 11.22
CA LYS A 122 -22.94 -29.88 11.96
C LYS A 122 -22.69 -29.70 13.46
N LYS A 123 -21.97 -30.65 14.10
CA LYS A 123 -21.60 -30.56 15.52
C LYS A 123 -20.66 -29.39 15.80
N LEU A 124 -19.69 -29.15 14.90
CA LEU A 124 -18.79 -28.01 14.99
C LEU A 124 -19.59 -26.70 14.92
N THR A 125 -20.54 -26.57 13.99
CA THR A 125 -21.39 -25.39 13.85
C THR A 125 -22.10 -25.05 15.16
N ASP A 126 -22.66 -26.06 15.83
CA ASP A 126 -23.37 -25.87 17.10
C ASP A 126 -22.44 -25.31 18.19
N VAL A 127 -21.21 -25.84 18.27
CA VAL A 127 -20.19 -25.37 19.22
C VAL A 127 -19.73 -23.95 18.88
N LEU A 128 -19.41 -23.68 17.62
CA LEU A 128 -18.91 -22.36 17.19
C LEU A 128 -19.95 -21.26 17.39
N ILE A 129 -21.23 -21.52 17.10
CA ILE A 129 -22.32 -20.56 17.36
C ILE A 129 -22.46 -20.30 18.86
N ALA A 130 -22.42 -21.34 19.69
CA ALA A 130 -22.57 -21.20 21.14
C ALA A 130 -21.42 -20.41 21.78
N GLU A 131 -20.19 -20.59 21.29
CA GLU A 131 -18.98 -20.00 21.88
C GLU A 131 -18.63 -18.63 21.29
N PHE A 132 -18.77 -18.44 19.98
CA PHE A 132 -18.31 -17.25 19.25
C PHE A 132 -19.44 -16.46 18.59
N GLY A 133 -20.66 -16.96 18.66
CA GLY A 133 -21.82 -16.34 18.03
C GLY A 133 -21.96 -16.65 16.52
N PRO A 134 -23.15 -16.39 15.96
CA PRO A 134 -23.46 -16.71 14.58
C PRO A 134 -22.65 -15.89 13.57
N LEU A 135 -22.37 -14.61 13.87
CA LEU A 135 -21.67 -13.71 12.95
C LEU A 135 -20.23 -14.16 12.68
N LYS A 136 -19.45 -14.45 13.73
CA LYS A 136 -18.07 -14.95 13.56
C LYS A 136 -18.03 -16.32 12.90
N THR A 137 -18.98 -17.19 13.25
CA THR A 137 -19.11 -18.51 12.61
C THR A 137 -19.38 -18.37 11.12
N LYS A 138 -20.25 -17.44 10.74
CA LYS A 138 -20.55 -17.10 9.34
C LYS A 138 -19.31 -16.57 8.60
N MET A 139 -18.54 -15.67 9.22
CA MET A 139 -17.26 -15.16 8.68
C MET A 139 -16.24 -16.27 8.47
N PHE A 140 -16.11 -17.19 9.43
CA PHE A 140 -15.20 -18.31 9.36
C PHE A 140 -15.57 -19.26 8.20
N TYR A 141 -16.85 -19.54 8.00
CA TYR A 141 -17.29 -20.37 6.87
C TYR A 141 -17.11 -19.68 5.54
N ALA A 142 -17.36 -18.37 5.46
CA ALA A 142 -17.08 -17.57 4.28
C ALA A 142 -15.60 -17.66 3.87
N ASP A 143 -14.67 -17.46 4.81
CA ASP A 143 -13.24 -17.56 4.53
C ASP A 143 -12.81 -18.97 4.13
N ALA A 144 -13.32 -20.00 4.80
CA ALA A 144 -13.00 -21.39 4.44
C ALA A 144 -13.54 -21.80 3.06
N ILE A 145 -14.73 -21.31 2.68
CA ILE A 145 -15.32 -21.55 1.36
C ILE A 145 -14.53 -20.83 0.29
N ASP A 146 -14.26 -19.55 0.52
CA ASP A 146 -13.41 -18.76 -0.36
C ASP A 146 -12.08 -19.48 -0.51
N GLY A 147 -11.40 -19.85 0.58
CA GLY A 147 -10.14 -20.61 0.61
C GLY A 147 -10.16 -22.02 0.00
N GLU A 148 -11.26 -22.44 -0.64
CA GLU A 148 -11.41 -23.73 -1.30
C GLU A 148 -11.22 -24.94 -0.36
N ALA A 149 -11.69 -24.84 0.88
CA ALA A 149 -11.64 -25.96 1.82
C ALA A 149 -12.32 -27.22 1.24
N ARG A 150 -11.77 -28.40 1.52
CA ARG A 150 -12.36 -29.67 1.03
C ARG A 150 -13.80 -29.90 1.50
N ALA A 151 -14.17 -29.27 2.61
CA ALA A 151 -15.51 -29.32 3.17
C ALA A 151 -16.45 -28.20 2.68
N SER A 152 -16.08 -27.36 1.69
CA SER A 152 -16.90 -26.22 1.24
C SER A 152 -18.35 -26.60 0.94
N ARG A 153 -18.61 -27.75 0.33
CA ARG A 153 -19.99 -28.24 0.09
C ARG A 153 -20.79 -28.44 1.38
N HIS A 154 -20.14 -28.91 2.44
CA HIS A 154 -20.79 -29.09 3.75
C HIS A 154 -20.98 -27.77 4.47
N LEU A 155 -20.03 -26.84 4.37
CA LEU A 155 -20.14 -25.49 4.93
C LEU A 155 -21.28 -24.70 4.26
N LEU A 156 -21.35 -24.72 2.92
CA LEU A 156 -22.45 -24.13 2.15
C LEU A 156 -23.80 -24.70 2.54
N SER A 157 -23.87 -26.00 2.85
CA SER A 157 -25.09 -26.63 3.33
C SER A 157 -25.53 -26.11 4.70
N GLU A 158 -24.60 -25.76 5.60
CA GLU A 158 -24.95 -25.20 6.91
C GLU A 158 -25.33 -23.72 6.79
N LEU A 159 -24.65 -22.95 5.92
CA LEU A 159 -24.98 -21.55 5.64
C LEU A 159 -26.40 -21.41 5.05
N SER A 160 -26.85 -22.35 4.22
CA SER A 160 -28.19 -22.29 3.61
C SER A 160 -29.30 -22.85 4.50
N GLN A 161 -29.00 -23.80 5.38
CA GLN A 161 -30.01 -24.47 6.22
C GLN A 161 -30.29 -23.73 7.53
N ARG A 162 -29.39 -22.86 7.99
CA ARG A 162 -29.55 -22.11 9.24
C ARG A 162 -29.79 -20.64 8.96
N GLU A 163 -30.94 -20.15 9.37
CA GLU A 163 -31.31 -18.74 9.21
C GLU A 163 -30.31 -17.79 9.86
N SER A 164 -29.76 -18.14 11.04
CA SER A 164 -28.73 -17.33 11.71
C SER A 164 -27.41 -17.23 10.93
N LEU A 165 -27.16 -18.15 10.00
CA LEU A 165 -25.95 -18.19 9.16
C LEU A 165 -26.22 -17.82 7.70
N SER A 166 -27.45 -17.51 7.31
CA SER A 166 -27.79 -17.23 5.91
C SER A 166 -27.05 -16.01 5.39
N ILE A 167 -26.45 -16.11 4.21
CA ILE A 167 -25.81 -15.00 3.52
C ILE A 167 -26.65 -14.72 2.28
N ASP A 168 -27.21 -13.52 2.21
CA ASP A 168 -27.77 -13.04 0.95
C ASP A 168 -26.59 -12.81 0.00
N LEU A 169 -26.48 -13.62 -1.04
CA LEU A 169 -25.42 -13.45 -2.03
C LEU A 169 -25.93 -12.61 -3.19
N TYR A 170 -25.13 -11.64 -3.62
CA TYR A 170 -25.33 -10.89 -4.84
C TYR A 170 -24.26 -11.28 -5.85
N LEU A 171 -24.68 -11.44 -7.10
CA LEU A 171 -23.73 -11.58 -8.20
C LEU A 171 -23.28 -10.18 -8.61
N HIS A 172 -22.06 -9.82 -8.24
CA HIS A 172 -21.43 -8.61 -8.75
C HIS A 172 -21.00 -8.85 -10.20
N ASP A 173 -21.39 -7.93 -11.08
CA ASP A 173 -20.83 -7.88 -12.42
C ASP A 173 -19.36 -7.44 -12.33
N GLU A 174 -18.47 -8.42 -12.46
CA GLU A 174 -17.03 -8.22 -12.55
C GLU A 174 -16.55 -8.10 -13.99
N SER A 175 -17.48 -7.99 -14.96
CA SER A 175 -17.11 -7.59 -16.30
C SER A 175 -16.28 -6.30 -16.19
N PRO A 176 -15.14 -6.22 -16.89
CA PRO A 176 -14.36 -5.00 -16.89
C PRO A 176 -15.29 -3.86 -17.28
N LEU A 177 -15.48 -2.91 -16.36
CA LEU A 177 -16.29 -1.73 -16.61
C LEU A 177 -15.83 -1.17 -17.96
N GLY A 178 -16.75 -1.14 -18.93
CA GLY A 178 -16.49 -0.51 -20.21
C GLY A 178 -15.94 0.90 -20.01
N PRO A 179 -15.24 1.46 -21.02
CA PRO A 179 -14.53 2.72 -20.89
C PRO A 179 -15.42 3.77 -20.23
N ILE A 180 -14.99 4.24 -19.05
CA ILE A 180 -15.66 5.32 -18.33
C ILE A 180 -15.70 6.49 -19.30
N SER A 181 -16.90 6.86 -19.77
CA SER A 181 -17.07 8.02 -20.62
C SER A 181 -16.36 9.21 -19.96
N PRO A 182 -15.43 9.88 -20.66
CA PRO A 182 -14.67 10.97 -20.06
C PRO A 182 -15.65 12.01 -19.55
N ARG A 183 -15.50 12.35 -18.26
CA ARG A 183 -16.27 13.43 -17.63
C ARG A 183 -16.11 14.69 -18.51
N PRO A 184 -17.19 15.40 -18.86
CA PRO A 184 -17.10 16.58 -19.71
C PRO A 184 -16.09 17.56 -19.13
N ALA A 185 -15.23 18.11 -19.99
CA ALA A 185 -14.21 19.05 -19.58
C ALA A 185 -14.88 20.25 -18.87
N PRO A 186 -14.34 20.72 -17.73
CA PRO A 186 -14.89 21.89 -17.05
C PRO A 186 -14.91 23.10 -17.99
N ALA A 187 -16.00 23.86 -17.96
CA ALA A 187 -16.18 25.04 -18.78
C ALA A 187 -15.06 26.09 -18.56
N GLU A 188 -14.72 26.85 -19.60
CA GLU A 188 -13.61 27.82 -19.63
C GLU A 188 -13.65 28.86 -18.48
N HIS A 189 -14.84 29.32 -18.07
CA HIS A 189 -15.00 30.26 -16.95
C HIS A 189 -14.52 29.67 -15.61
N VAL A 190 -14.65 28.36 -15.41
CA VAL A 190 -14.14 27.65 -14.23
C VAL A 190 -12.62 27.52 -14.28
N LYS A 191 -12.03 27.44 -15.49
CA LYS A 191 -10.56 27.41 -15.66
C LYS A 191 -9.92 28.77 -15.38
N LEU A 192 -10.55 29.86 -15.80
CA LEU A 192 -10.09 31.23 -15.54
C LEU A 192 -10.11 31.54 -14.03
N SER A 193 -11.23 31.27 -13.35
CA SER A 193 -11.34 31.44 -11.89
C SER A 193 -10.29 30.62 -11.11
N ARG A 194 -9.98 29.40 -11.57
CA ARG A 194 -8.92 28.56 -10.96
C ARG A 194 -7.51 29.12 -11.18
N LYS A 195 -7.26 29.81 -12.28
CA LYS A 195 -5.95 30.41 -12.60
C LYS A 195 -5.71 31.65 -11.74
N GLU A 196 -6.73 32.48 -11.55
CA GLU A 196 -6.70 33.66 -10.68
C GLU A 196 -6.49 33.26 -9.22
N ARG A 197 -7.27 32.30 -8.73
CA ARG A 197 -7.12 31.79 -7.34
C ARG A 197 -5.73 31.20 -7.07
N ARG A 198 -5.12 30.54 -8.06
CA ARG A 198 -3.74 30.03 -7.96
C ARG A 198 -2.69 31.14 -7.96
N ALA A 199 -2.95 32.27 -8.62
CA ALA A 199 -2.06 33.42 -8.62
C ALA A 199 -2.12 34.16 -7.28
N GLU A 200 -3.33 34.34 -6.73
CA GLU A 200 -3.54 34.92 -5.38
C GLU A 200 -2.89 34.06 -4.29
N ASP A 201 -3.16 32.75 -4.27
CA ASP A 201 -2.54 31.82 -3.31
C ASP A 201 -1.01 31.79 -3.40
N LYS A 202 -0.45 32.07 -4.58
CA LYS A 202 1.00 32.16 -4.77
C LYS A 202 1.54 33.47 -4.20
N HIS A 203 0.88 34.58 -4.47
CA HIS A 203 1.27 35.88 -3.95
C HIS A 203 1.22 35.92 -2.42
N GLU A 204 0.15 35.39 -1.82
CA GLU A 204 -0.01 35.34 -0.36
C GLU A 204 1.07 34.47 0.31
N ARG A 205 1.44 33.34 -0.32
CA ARG A 205 2.55 32.50 0.15
C ARG A 205 3.91 33.20 0.07
N ASP A 206 4.15 33.99 -0.97
CA ASP A 206 5.40 34.71 -1.14
C ASP A 206 5.54 35.87 -0.13
N VAL A 207 4.43 36.57 0.17
CA VAL A 207 4.37 37.58 1.25
C VAL A 207 4.62 36.95 2.63
N ARG A 208 3.99 35.80 2.91
CA ARG A 208 4.21 35.09 4.19
C ARG A 208 5.64 34.59 4.33
N ARG A 209 6.28 34.19 3.23
CA ARG A 209 7.70 33.78 3.20
C ARG A 209 8.65 34.96 3.41
N SER A 210 8.36 36.13 2.84
CA SER A 210 9.21 37.31 3.04
C SER A 210 9.15 37.79 4.48
N GLN A 211 7.97 37.82 5.10
CA GLN A 211 7.78 38.15 6.51
C GLN A 211 8.48 37.14 7.44
N ALA A 212 8.37 35.82 7.16
CA ALA A 212 9.05 34.82 7.97
C ALA A 212 10.60 34.91 7.87
N ARG A 213 11.13 35.36 6.72
CA ARG A 213 12.58 35.57 6.53
C ARG A 213 13.09 36.78 7.33
N THR A 214 12.35 37.88 7.36
CA THR A 214 12.73 39.08 8.12
C THR A 214 12.67 38.82 9.63
N SER A 215 11.64 38.14 10.14
CA SER A 215 11.56 37.75 11.56
C SER A 215 12.72 36.84 11.98
N ARG A 216 13.09 35.85 11.15
CA ARG A 216 14.24 34.96 11.45
C ARG A 216 15.59 35.69 11.47
N GLN A 217 15.75 36.74 10.65
CA GLN A 217 16.95 37.58 10.69
C GLN A 217 17.01 38.41 11.97
N GLN A 218 15.88 38.99 12.41
CA GLN A 218 15.82 39.75 13.66
C GLN A 218 16.08 38.86 14.89
N ASP A 219 15.54 37.64 14.93
CA ASP A 219 15.81 36.69 16.01
C ASP A 219 17.27 36.24 16.05
N ARG A 220 17.92 36.09 14.89
CA ARG A 220 19.35 35.78 14.80
C ARG A 220 20.22 36.92 15.35
N LEU A 221 19.86 38.17 15.06
CA LEU A 221 20.57 39.34 15.59
C LEU A 221 20.41 39.42 17.12
N ARG A 222 19.18 39.28 17.64
CA ARG A 222 18.91 39.27 19.09
C ARG A 222 19.65 38.15 19.83
N LYS A 223 19.72 36.94 19.25
CA LYS A 223 20.50 35.83 19.83
C LYS A 223 22.00 36.10 19.82
N LYS A 224 22.52 36.75 18.77
CA LYS A 224 23.94 37.12 18.66
C LYS A 224 24.33 38.19 19.68
N ASP A 225 23.44 39.15 19.92
CA ASP A 225 23.65 40.20 20.94
C ASP A 225 23.58 39.61 22.36
N ARG A 226 22.68 38.65 22.61
CA ARG A 226 22.56 37.94 23.89
C ARG A 226 23.74 36.99 24.16
N ALA A 227 24.34 36.40 23.13
CA ALA A 227 25.53 35.58 23.25
C ALA A 227 26.79 36.43 23.55
N ARG A 228 26.86 37.66 23.02
CA ARG A 228 27.95 38.60 23.33
C ARG A 228 27.90 39.11 24.77
N SER A 229 26.73 39.23 25.38
CA SER A 229 26.59 39.65 26.78
C SER A 229 26.82 38.53 27.81
N MET A 230 26.90 37.26 27.39
CA MET A 230 27.16 36.12 28.29
C MET A 230 28.58 35.53 28.19
N ALA A 231 29.45 36.07 27.34
CA ALA A 231 30.84 35.62 27.18
C ALA A 231 31.81 36.36 28.12
N GLN A 232 31.63 36.19 29.43
CA GLN A 232 32.67 36.39 30.46
C GLN A 232 32.58 35.22 31.47
N ALA A 233 33.08 34.07 31.06
CA ALA A 233 33.54 32.98 31.92
C ALA A 233 34.40 32.05 31.06
N SER A 234 35.63 31.77 31.51
CA SER A 234 36.65 31.04 30.75
C SER A 234 36.25 29.60 30.41
N PRO A 235 36.87 29.00 29.36
CA PRO A 235 36.43 27.73 28.80
C PRO A 235 37.17 26.54 29.41
N ALA A 236 36.43 25.46 29.68
CA ALA A 236 36.97 24.10 29.73
C ALA A 236 36.77 23.44 28.35
N GLU A 237 37.80 22.73 27.94
CA GLU A 237 38.01 22.05 26.65
C GLU A 237 36.89 21.02 26.35
N PRO A 238 36.46 20.93 25.07
CA PRO A 238 36.13 19.61 24.56
C PRO A 238 36.71 19.31 23.17
N GLU A 239 37.02 18.02 23.08
CA GLU A 239 37.56 17.20 22.00
C GLU A 239 37.06 17.50 20.58
N LEU A 240 38.01 17.36 19.65
CA LEU A 240 37.82 17.42 18.20
C LEU A 240 36.76 16.41 17.71
N PRO A 241 35.76 16.83 16.91
CA PRO A 241 34.94 15.90 16.16
C PRO A 241 35.67 15.45 14.89
N THR A 242 35.93 14.14 14.83
CA THR A 242 36.35 13.39 13.64
C THR A 242 35.43 13.70 12.46
N GLN A 243 36.00 14.20 11.37
CA GLN A 243 35.27 14.40 10.11
C GLN A 243 34.86 13.04 9.53
N PRO A 244 33.57 12.80 9.22
CA PRO A 244 33.19 11.61 8.49
C PRO A 244 33.63 11.75 7.03
N HIS A 245 34.56 10.89 6.60
CA HIS A 245 34.89 10.74 5.20
C HIS A 245 33.62 10.43 4.37
N PRO A 246 33.42 11.08 3.21
CA PRO A 246 32.25 10.82 2.38
C PRO A 246 32.32 9.38 1.87
N ILE A 247 31.35 8.56 2.28
CA ILE A 247 31.14 7.21 1.73
C ILE A 247 30.88 7.39 0.23
N GLN A 248 31.80 6.93 -0.63
CA GLN A 248 31.58 6.91 -2.07
C GLN A 248 30.48 5.89 -2.37
N GLU A 249 29.24 6.38 -2.55
CA GLU A 249 28.12 5.52 -2.91
C GLU A 249 28.33 4.99 -4.34
N THR A 250 28.52 3.68 -4.48
CA THR A 250 28.57 3.02 -5.79
C THR A 250 27.17 2.89 -6.37
N LYS A 251 27.02 3.13 -7.68
CA LYS A 251 25.75 2.98 -8.39
C LYS A 251 25.32 1.50 -8.45
N LEU A 252 24.18 1.17 -7.86
CA LEU A 252 23.64 -0.20 -7.84
C LEU A 252 23.07 -0.62 -9.20
N GLN A 253 23.12 -1.92 -9.52
CA GLN A 253 22.38 -2.49 -10.64
C GLN A 253 20.94 -2.81 -10.23
N HIS A 254 19.97 -2.51 -11.10
CA HIS A 254 18.56 -2.71 -10.78
C HIS A 254 18.14 -4.17 -10.94
N GLY A 255 17.57 -4.79 -9.90
CA GLY A 255 17.22 -6.22 -9.85
C GLY A 255 16.08 -6.74 -10.77
N HIS A 256 15.63 -5.96 -11.77
CA HIS A 256 14.50 -6.34 -12.64
C HIS A 256 14.91 -7.09 -13.93
N LEU A 257 16.20 -7.35 -14.11
CA LEU A 257 16.75 -7.98 -15.32
C LEU A 257 16.30 -9.43 -15.54
N ARG A 258 15.81 -10.14 -14.51
CA ARG A 258 15.32 -11.52 -14.67
C ARG A 258 14.14 -11.63 -15.64
N ARG A 259 13.35 -10.56 -15.83
CA ARG A 259 12.16 -10.53 -16.70
C ARG A 259 12.46 -10.06 -18.14
N TYR A 260 13.56 -9.34 -18.37
CA TYR A 260 13.85 -8.67 -19.65
C TYR A 260 15.25 -9.03 -20.16
N ARG A 261 15.40 -10.25 -20.70
CA ARG A 261 16.69 -10.85 -21.09
C ARG A 261 17.54 -10.04 -22.10
N LYS A 262 16.95 -9.10 -22.84
CA LYS A 262 17.63 -8.26 -23.85
C LYS A 262 17.96 -6.84 -23.38
N ALA A 263 17.64 -6.50 -22.12
CA ALA A 263 17.89 -5.17 -21.58
C ALA A 263 19.14 -5.17 -20.68
N SER A 264 19.94 -4.10 -20.75
CA SER A 264 21.13 -3.87 -19.94
C SER A 264 20.88 -2.78 -18.89
N THR A 265 21.35 -2.98 -17.65
CA THR A 265 21.36 -1.95 -16.60
C THR A 265 22.61 -1.08 -16.65
N ASP A 266 23.65 -1.48 -17.37
CA ASP A 266 24.94 -0.78 -17.38
C ASP A 266 25.03 0.28 -18.48
N HIS A 267 23.96 0.44 -19.26
CA HIS A 267 23.88 1.44 -20.30
C HIS A 267 23.95 2.88 -19.73
N PRO A 268 24.60 3.85 -20.41
CA PRO A 268 24.73 5.23 -19.93
C PRO A 268 23.39 5.93 -19.63
N ASP A 269 22.34 5.60 -20.38
CA ASP A 269 20.98 6.12 -20.14
C ASP A 269 20.32 5.53 -18.88
N THR A 270 20.84 4.48 -18.26
CA THR A 270 20.27 3.96 -17.01
C THR A 270 20.39 5.00 -15.90
N GLY A 271 19.27 5.27 -15.22
CA GLY A 271 19.11 6.33 -14.22
C GLY A 271 18.79 7.71 -14.80
N SER A 272 18.76 7.87 -16.13
CA SER A 272 18.25 9.08 -16.76
C SER A 272 16.73 9.16 -16.65
N ILE A 273 16.22 10.38 -16.62
CA ILE A 273 14.80 10.69 -16.68
C ILE A 273 14.48 11.14 -18.10
N LYS A 274 13.53 10.45 -18.73
CA LYS A 274 13.00 10.79 -20.05
C LYS A 274 11.50 11.05 -19.93
N SER A 275 11.00 12.00 -20.71
CA SER A 275 9.56 12.15 -20.93
C SER A 275 9.12 11.13 -21.97
N ALA A 276 8.21 10.25 -21.60
CA ALA A 276 7.79 9.13 -22.43
C ALA A 276 6.28 8.90 -22.34
N PHE A 277 5.67 8.43 -23.42
CA PHE A 277 4.29 7.96 -23.40
C PHE A 277 4.23 6.59 -22.69
N VAL A 278 3.49 6.54 -21.59
CA VAL A 278 3.25 5.31 -20.82
C VAL A 278 1.79 4.91 -20.99
N SER A 279 1.56 3.75 -21.59
CA SER A 279 0.23 3.16 -21.72
C SER A 279 -0.34 2.78 -20.35
N PHE A 280 -1.64 2.98 -20.17
CA PHE A 280 -2.34 2.55 -18.95
C PHE A 280 -2.52 1.04 -18.91
N GLU A 281 -2.65 0.42 -20.08
CA GLU A 281 -2.79 -1.02 -20.26
C GLU A 281 -1.54 -1.62 -20.92
N LYS A 282 -1.54 -2.95 -21.10
CA LYS A 282 -0.36 -3.63 -21.63
C LYS A 282 -0.30 -3.45 -23.16
N GLU A 283 0.61 -2.60 -23.60
CA GLU A 283 0.98 -2.41 -25.01
C GLU A 283 -0.09 -1.73 -25.90
N ASP A 284 -1.07 -1.02 -25.31
CA ASP A 284 -2.00 -0.18 -26.07
C ASP A 284 -1.39 1.22 -26.37
N PRO A 285 -1.11 1.57 -27.64
CA PRO A 285 -0.57 2.87 -27.99
C PRO A 285 -1.61 4.01 -27.94
N SER A 286 -2.90 3.71 -27.86
CA SER A 286 -3.99 4.68 -27.93
C SER A 286 -4.40 5.24 -26.56
N GLU A 287 -4.24 4.43 -25.50
CA GLU A 287 -4.59 4.83 -24.13
C GLU A 287 -3.36 4.94 -23.23
N GLY A 288 -2.96 6.18 -22.93
CA GLY A 288 -1.81 6.43 -22.07
C GLY A 288 -1.59 7.90 -21.78
N LYS A 289 -0.48 8.18 -21.11
CA LYS A 289 -0.09 9.55 -20.78
C LYS A 289 1.41 9.74 -20.89
N ILE A 290 1.79 10.91 -21.40
CA ILE A 290 3.18 11.36 -21.37
C ILE A 290 3.56 11.70 -19.93
N ARG A 291 4.60 11.05 -19.43
CA ARG A 291 5.10 11.23 -18.06
C ARG A 291 6.62 11.25 -18.02
N PRO A 292 7.22 11.98 -17.07
CA PRO A 292 8.62 11.76 -16.71
C PRO A 292 8.76 10.32 -16.20
N CYS A 293 9.77 9.61 -16.69
CA CYS A 293 10.05 8.22 -16.34
C CYS A 293 11.55 8.04 -16.14
N VAL A 294 11.94 7.30 -15.10
CA VAL A 294 13.33 6.86 -14.95
C VAL A 294 13.60 5.62 -15.79
N VAL A 295 14.68 5.64 -16.57
CA VAL A 295 15.16 4.48 -17.32
C VAL A 295 15.86 3.52 -16.37
N VAL A 296 15.33 2.31 -16.22
CA VAL A 296 15.92 1.29 -15.34
C VAL A 296 16.73 0.25 -16.08
N ALA A 297 16.44 0.03 -17.37
CA ALA A 297 17.25 -0.80 -18.26
C ALA A 297 17.02 -0.40 -19.72
N VAL A 298 18.01 -0.68 -20.57
CA VAL A 298 18.02 -0.30 -21.98
C VAL A 298 18.19 -1.51 -22.88
N ALA A 299 17.34 -1.64 -23.89
CA ALA A 299 17.48 -2.60 -24.97
C ALA A 299 17.59 -1.85 -26.32
N PRO A 300 17.99 -2.51 -27.42
CA PRO A 300 18.23 -1.83 -28.70
C PRO A 300 17.06 -0.98 -29.21
N ASN A 301 15.82 -1.43 -29.01
CA ASN A 301 14.62 -0.78 -29.57
C ASN A 301 13.62 -0.29 -28.51
N TYR A 302 13.95 -0.42 -27.23
CA TYR A 302 13.05 -0.01 -26.16
C TYR A 302 13.80 0.26 -24.85
N TYR A 303 13.21 1.09 -24.01
CA TYR A 303 13.59 1.25 -22.62
C TYR A 303 12.63 0.51 -21.71
N ILE A 304 13.16 -0.02 -20.61
CA ILE A 304 12.35 -0.38 -19.45
C ILE A 304 12.41 0.81 -18.50
N VAL A 305 11.25 1.34 -18.16
CA VAL A 305 11.13 2.57 -17.38
C VAL A 305 10.21 2.39 -16.17
N ARG A 306 10.38 3.25 -15.16
CA ARG A 306 9.43 3.43 -14.06
C ARG A 306 8.87 4.85 -14.11
N PRO A 307 7.53 5.04 -14.09
CA PRO A 307 6.95 6.38 -14.15
C PRO A 307 7.18 7.19 -12.88
N ILE A 308 7.24 8.52 -13.04
CA ILE A 308 7.39 9.50 -11.96
C ILE A 308 6.07 10.28 -11.79
N TYR A 309 5.67 10.50 -10.54
CA TYR A 309 4.40 11.13 -10.17
C TYR A 309 4.61 12.34 -9.27
N SER A 310 3.76 13.37 -9.47
CA SER A 310 3.83 14.68 -8.80
C SER A 310 3.14 14.76 -7.44
N ASN A 311 2.49 13.69 -6.98
CA ASN A 311 1.74 13.69 -5.73
C ASN A 311 1.83 12.34 -5.02
N ALA A 312 2.34 12.37 -3.80
CA ALA A 312 2.48 11.27 -2.87
C ALA A 312 1.16 10.91 -2.16
N GLY A 313 0.19 11.84 -2.05
CA GLY A 313 -0.99 11.63 -1.19
C GLY A 313 -1.93 10.47 -1.56
N TYR A 314 -1.84 9.96 -2.79
CA TYR A 314 -2.59 8.77 -3.26
C TYR A 314 -1.68 7.61 -3.70
N PHE A 315 -0.35 7.84 -3.75
CA PHE A 315 0.60 6.96 -4.43
C PHE A 315 1.89 6.67 -3.64
N ALA A 316 2.21 7.46 -2.62
CA ALA A 316 3.28 7.19 -1.66
C ALA A 316 2.66 6.64 -0.38
N GLY A 317 3.07 5.44 0.01
CA GLY A 317 2.52 4.71 1.15
C GLY A 317 1.68 3.51 0.73
N THR A 318 0.74 3.69 -0.21
CA THR A 318 -0.13 2.61 -0.73
C THR A 318 0.53 1.77 -1.83
N TRP A 319 1.55 2.29 -2.50
CA TRP A 319 2.36 1.59 -3.51
C TRP A 319 3.83 1.73 -3.10
N ARG A 320 4.68 0.73 -3.43
CA ARG A 320 6.16 0.71 -3.19
C ARG A 320 6.90 1.81 -3.97
N ALA A 321 6.45 3.06 -3.90
CA ALA A 321 6.98 4.20 -4.62
C ALA A 321 8.03 4.91 -3.78
N VAL A 322 9.13 5.31 -4.41
CA VAL A 322 10.30 5.90 -3.75
C VAL A 322 10.22 7.42 -3.90
N LEU A 323 10.22 8.17 -2.79
CA LEU A 323 10.28 9.63 -2.82
C LEU A 323 11.67 10.07 -3.25
N LEU A 324 11.74 10.97 -4.24
CA LEU A 324 12.99 11.57 -4.68
C LEU A 324 13.38 12.70 -3.73
N ALA A 325 14.49 12.53 -3.02
CA ALA A 325 15.01 13.57 -2.13
C ALA A 325 15.53 14.76 -2.94
N ASP A 326 16.20 14.48 -4.06
CA ASP A 326 16.94 15.46 -4.85
C ASP A 326 16.24 15.74 -6.19
N TRP A 327 14.91 15.89 -6.17
CA TRP A 327 14.08 16.04 -7.37
C TRP A 327 14.47 17.23 -8.26
N ARG A 328 14.98 18.33 -7.67
CA ARG A 328 15.47 19.51 -8.42
C ARG A 328 16.70 19.19 -9.24
N GLU A 329 17.65 18.47 -8.65
CA GLU A 329 18.88 18.04 -9.33
C GLU A 329 18.55 17.02 -10.43
N ALA A 330 17.49 16.24 -10.22
CA ALA A 330 16.94 15.35 -11.23
C ALA A 330 16.22 16.05 -12.40
N GLY A 331 16.12 17.39 -12.40
CA GLY A 331 15.48 18.17 -13.45
C GLY A 331 13.95 18.18 -13.39
N LEU A 332 13.37 17.85 -12.23
CA LEU A 332 11.93 17.88 -11.98
C LEU A 332 11.52 19.24 -11.39
N ASP A 333 10.27 19.64 -11.62
CA ASP A 333 9.70 20.93 -11.25
C ASP A 333 9.04 20.95 -9.87
N HIS A 334 8.75 19.78 -9.30
CA HIS A 334 8.20 19.61 -7.96
C HIS A 334 8.68 18.30 -7.33
N GLU A 335 8.44 18.16 -6.02
CA GLU A 335 8.63 16.90 -5.28
C GLU A 335 7.89 15.77 -5.99
N SER A 336 8.57 14.63 -6.14
CA SER A 336 8.12 13.57 -7.02
C SER A 336 8.45 12.20 -6.47
N VAL A 337 7.64 11.21 -6.84
CA VAL A 337 7.83 9.80 -6.44
C VAL A 337 8.01 8.91 -7.66
N VAL A 338 8.89 7.93 -7.59
CA VAL A 338 9.09 6.90 -8.62
C VAL A 338 8.22 5.69 -8.30
N GLY A 339 7.32 5.33 -9.21
CA GLY A 339 6.47 4.14 -9.04
C GLY A 339 7.25 2.82 -9.15
N HIS A 340 6.75 1.75 -8.52
CA HIS A 340 7.41 0.44 -8.54
C HIS A 340 7.23 -0.33 -9.86
N LYS A 341 6.09 -0.14 -10.55
CA LYS A 341 5.76 -0.87 -11.77
C LYS A 341 6.69 -0.47 -12.91
N THR A 342 7.19 -1.47 -13.62
CA THR A 342 8.02 -1.26 -14.82
C THR A 342 7.15 -1.30 -16.07
N HIS A 343 7.47 -0.42 -17.01
CA HIS A 343 6.81 -0.34 -18.31
C HIS A 343 7.87 -0.47 -19.40
N LYS A 344 7.52 -1.19 -20.47
CA LYS A 344 8.32 -1.26 -21.69
C LYS A 344 7.87 -0.14 -22.62
N VAL A 345 8.80 0.75 -22.99
CA VAL A 345 8.53 1.89 -23.86
C VAL A 345 9.43 1.80 -25.08
N ARG A 346 8.84 1.74 -26.28
CA ARG A 346 9.60 1.78 -27.54
C ARG A 346 10.26 3.14 -27.70
N LEU A 347 11.44 3.20 -28.33
CA LEU A 347 12.19 4.46 -28.48
C LEU A 347 11.39 5.57 -29.18
N VAL A 348 10.53 5.20 -30.14
CA VAL A 348 9.60 6.12 -30.83
C VAL A 348 8.63 6.85 -29.88
N HIS A 349 8.35 6.29 -28.70
CA HIS A 349 7.47 6.88 -27.69
C HIS A 349 8.24 7.66 -26.60
N VAL A 350 9.54 7.86 -26.78
CA VAL A 350 10.39 8.68 -25.93
C VAL A 350 10.52 10.07 -26.56
N HIS A 351 10.00 11.09 -25.88
CA HIS A 351 9.88 12.43 -26.45
C HIS A 351 11.11 13.30 -26.19
N ARG A 352 11.60 13.34 -24.95
CA ARG A 352 12.76 14.17 -24.60
C ARG A 352 13.47 13.70 -23.35
N HIS A 353 14.74 14.08 -23.22
CA HIS A 353 15.46 14.00 -21.96
C HIS A 353 14.98 15.09 -20.99
N VAL A 354 14.85 14.74 -19.71
CA VAL A 354 14.42 15.65 -18.64
C VAL A 354 15.57 15.91 -17.68
N GLY A 355 16.28 14.86 -17.26
CA GLY A 355 17.38 14.97 -16.29
C GLY A 355 17.90 13.60 -15.89
N ARG A 356 18.50 13.46 -14.72
CA ARG A 356 19.08 12.19 -14.23
C ARG A 356 18.95 12.10 -12.72
N LEU A 357 18.64 10.91 -12.20
CA LEU A 357 18.64 10.70 -10.75
C LEU A 357 20.05 10.82 -10.17
N THR A 358 20.14 11.38 -8.96
CA THR A 358 21.34 11.29 -8.14
C THR A 358 21.64 9.82 -7.83
N ILE A 359 22.90 9.49 -7.54
CA ILE A 359 23.29 8.12 -7.20
C ILE A 359 22.53 7.63 -5.97
N ARG A 360 22.33 8.53 -5.00
CA ARG A 360 21.54 8.28 -3.80
C ARG A 360 20.12 7.87 -4.13
N ASP A 361 19.35 8.70 -4.85
CA ASP A 361 17.97 8.38 -5.20
C ASP A 361 17.87 7.16 -6.13
N TRP A 362 18.82 6.99 -7.04
CA TRP A 362 18.92 5.78 -7.89
C TRP A 362 19.07 4.51 -7.06
N ASN A 363 19.95 4.52 -6.06
CA ASN A 363 20.20 3.37 -5.19
C ASN A 363 18.95 3.02 -4.37
N ARG A 364 18.23 4.04 -3.88
CA ARG A 364 16.95 3.85 -3.16
C ARG A 364 15.88 3.23 -4.06
N VAL A 365 15.78 3.69 -5.31
CA VAL A 365 14.89 3.10 -6.33
C VAL A 365 15.23 1.63 -6.61
N CYS A 366 16.52 1.29 -6.68
CA CYS A 366 16.98 -0.08 -6.91
C CYS A 366 16.64 -1.02 -5.74
N ARG A 367 16.80 -0.54 -4.49
CA ARG A 367 16.41 -1.28 -3.28
C ARG A 367 14.91 -1.40 -3.12
N GLY A 368 14.14 -0.52 -3.78
CA GLY A 368 12.69 -0.46 -3.62
C GLY A 368 12.30 -0.01 -2.22
N GLU A 369 13.09 0.91 -1.65
CA GLU A 369 12.79 1.56 -0.36
C GLU A 369 11.38 2.16 -0.42
N VAL A 370 10.55 1.78 0.54
CA VAL A 370 9.23 2.38 0.72
C VAL A 370 9.41 3.56 1.65
N ASN A 371 8.77 4.70 1.37
CA ASN A 371 8.84 5.83 2.29
C ASN A 371 8.16 5.44 3.60
N GLU A 372 8.95 5.18 4.63
CA GLU A 372 8.48 5.19 6.00
C GLU A 372 8.10 6.64 6.31
N THR A 373 6.83 6.89 6.65
CA THR A 373 6.43 8.19 7.16
C THR A 373 7.22 8.44 8.44
N ALA A 374 8.24 9.30 8.35
CA ALA A 374 8.91 9.85 9.52
C ALA A 374 7.85 10.65 10.29
N ASN A 375 7.44 10.11 11.44
CA ASN A 375 6.66 10.87 12.41
C ASN A 375 7.47 12.10 12.83
N ALA A 376 6.95 13.28 12.52
CA ALA A 376 7.38 14.55 13.08
C ALA A 376 6.13 15.37 13.45
#